data_AF-A0A2H0SLQ0-F1
#
_entry.id   AF-A0A2H0SLQ0-F1
#
_cell.length_a   1.000
_cell.length_b   1.000
_cell.length_c   1.000
_cell.angle_alpha   90.00
_cell.angle_beta   90.00
_cell.angle_gamma   90.00
#
_symmetry.space_group_name_H-M   'P 1'
#
loop_
_entity.id
_entity.type
_entity.pdbx_description
1 polymer ?
#
loop_
_entity_poly.entity_id
_entity_poly.type
_entity_poly.pdbx_seq_one_letter_code
_entity_poly.pdbx_strand_id
1 'polypeptide(L)'
;GEKIPIDGTVVDGQSSVNEAMVTGESVPVAKKNGDLVIGGTINGEGSLTIEVSKVGSQTAISQMMELIRQAQETKPPVQKLADRAASLLTFTALTVGIGTFLYWFILSPEGAVFAVTLAMSVIVIACPHALGLAIPTVTTIATSIAAKNGILIRDMNAMEVARKLTYVVFDKTGTLTQGTFGVTEIISFTKVSKKEIIRLASEVEYHSQHPIALGIVEKAKSENIDVSGAKDFTSIPGKGAMGSVSQVKVAVGNKAYMSDLGLDTKSVESHVAKLAEAGETFIWVAIKEQGSKTYQLIGVIGLSDIIRKESQEIIKSLHNMGIKTAMLTGDNGAIAAVVAKKLGIDTYFAEVLPEDKVKKIKELQQQGN
;
A
#
# COMPACT_ATOMS: atom_id res chain seq x y z
N GLY A 1 -21.52 -2.68 -22.76
CA GLY A 1 -22.00 -1.31 -22.52
C GLY A 1 -22.90 -1.19 -21.29
N GLU A 2 -23.23 -2.29 -20.61
CA GLU A 2 -24.09 -2.26 -19.43
C GLU A 2 -23.33 -1.91 -18.16
N LYS A 3 -24.04 -1.37 -17.17
CA LYS A 3 -23.48 -1.13 -15.83
C LYS A 3 -23.44 -2.44 -15.07
N ILE A 4 -22.29 -2.77 -14.50
CA ILE A 4 -22.14 -3.91 -13.61
C ILE A 4 -22.98 -3.64 -12.35
N PRO A 5 -23.97 -4.49 -12.02
CA PRO A 5 -24.94 -4.16 -10.98
C PRO A 5 -24.36 -4.25 -9.57
N ILE A 6 -23.42 -5.17 -9.34
CA ILE A 6 -22.89 -5.48 -8.02
C ILE A 6 -21.49 -6.08 -8.10
N ASP A 7 -20.74 -6.01 -7.00
CA ASP A 7 -19.38 -6.56 -6.91
C ASP A 7 -19.38 -8.09 -7.06
N GLY A 8 -18.41 -8.60 -7.82
CA GLY A 8 -18.34 -10.02 -8.12
C GLY A 8 -17.02 -10.45 -8.73
N THR A 9 -16.96 -11.72 -9.11
CA THR A 9 -15.83 -12.34 -9.83
C THR A 9 -16.32 -12.83 -11.18
N VAL A 10 -15.58 -12.56 -12.24
CA VAL A 10 -15.89 -13.09 -13.58
C VAL A 10 -15.70 -14.61 -13.56
N VAL A 11 -16.73 -15.36 -13.90
CA VAL A 11 -16.69 -16.82 -14.01
C VAL A 11 -16.72 -17.32 -15.45
N ASP A 12 -17.14 -16.46 -16.39
CA ASP A 12 -17.10 -16.74 -17.82
C ASP A 12 -17.08 -15.44 -18.64
N GLY A 13 -16.47 -15.48 -19.82
CA GLY A 13 -16.34 -14.35 -20.73
C GLY A 13 -15.08 -13.48 -20.53
N GLN A 14 -14.91 -12.53 -21.45
CA GLN A 14 -13.83 -11.54 -21.45
C GLN A 14 -14.34 -10.22 -21.99
N SER A 15 -13.97 -9.12 -21.34
CA SER A 15 -14.34 -7.77 -21.75
C SER A 15 -13.35 -6.75 -21.20
N SER A 16 -13.47 -5.49 -21.64
CA SER A 16 -12.88 -4.34 -20.95
C SER A 16 -13.93 -3.73 -20.03
N VAL A 17 -13.54 -3.26 -18.86
CA VAL A 17 -14.44 -2.59 -17.92
C VAL A 17 -13.92 -1.18 -17.66
N ASN A 18 -14.78 -0.19 -17.88
CA ASN A 18 -14.50 1.19 -17.54
C ASN A 18 -14.79 1.41 -16.05
N GLU A 19 -13.72 1.51 -15.27
CA GLU A 19 -13.75 1.72 -13.82
C GLU A 19 -13.56 3.19 -13.41
N ALA A 20 -13.51 4.13 -14.38
CA ALA A 20 -13.18 5.55 -14.15
C ALA A 20 -14.06 6.22 -13.09
N MET A 21 -15.33 5.80 -12.98
CA MET A 21 -16.27 6.33 -11.97
C MET A 21 -15.89 5.95 -10.52
N VAL A 22 -15.09 4.89 -10.33
CA VAL A 22 -14.70 4.37 -9.02
C VAL A 22 -13.22 4.60 -8.74
N THR A 23 -12.35 4.37 -9.73
CA THR A 23 -10.89 4.46 -9.57
C THR A 23 -10.32 5.79 -10.04
N GLY A 24 -11.05 6.53 -10.89
CA GLY A 24 -10.56 7.75 -11.54
C GLY A 24 -9.65 7.49 -12.76
N GLU A 25 -9.33 6.23 -13.07
CA GLU A 25 -8.49 5.89 -14.22
C GLU A 25 -9.32 5.82 -15.51
N SER A 26 -8.95 6.63 -16.51
CA SER A 26 -9.69 6.76 -17.76
C SER A 26 -9.54 5.58 -18.72
N VAL A 27 -8.56 4.70 -18.50
CA VAL A 27 -8.28 3.57 -19.40
C VAL A 27 -9.09 2.35 -18.95
N PRO A 28 -9.94 1.76 -19.82
CA PRO A 28 -10.68 0.54 -19.49
C PRO A 28 -9.75 -0.62 -19.13
N VAL A 29 -10.06 -1.31 -18.03
CA VAL A 29 -9.28 -2.44 -17.52
C VAL A 29 -9.78 -3.73 -18.13
N ALA A 30 -8.88 -4.54 -18.69
CA ALA A 30 -9.25 -5.86 -19.22
C ALA A 30 -9.64 -6.81 -18.07
N LYS A 31 -10.75 -7.53 -18.24
CA LYS A 31 -11.26 -8.52 -17.29
C LYS A 31 -11.45 -9.86 -17.99
N LYS A 32 -11.00 -10.92 -17.33
CA LYS A 32 -11.14 -12.33 -17.74
C LYS A 32 -11.59 -13.17 -16.54
N ASN A 33 -11.84 -14.46 -16.79
CA ASN A 33 -12.21 -15.42 -15.77
C ASN A 33 -11.25 -15.39 -14.56
N GLY A 34 -11.82 -15.28 -13.36
CA GLY A 34 -11.14 -15.12 -12.08
C GLY A 34 -10.92 -13.66 -11.65
N ASP A 35 -11.11 -12.68 -12.53
CA ASP A 35 -10.90 -11.27 -12.18
C ASP A 35 -12.09 -10.69 -11.42
N LEU A 36 -11.79 -9.77 -10.49
CA LEU A 36 -12.79 -9.03 -9.73
C LEU A 36 -13.38 -7.89 -10.57
N VAL A 37 -14.68 -7.67 -10.40
CA VAL A 37 -15.42 -6.55 -10.98
C VAL A 37 -16.16 -5.78 -9.88
N ILE A 38 -16.25 -4.47 -10.07
CA ILE A 38 -16.85 -3.55 -9.09
C ILE A 38 -18.21 -3.09 -9.59
N GLY A 39 -19.23 -3.19 -8.73
CA GLY A 39 -20.56 -2.66 -9.00
C GLY A 39 -20.51 -1.16 -9.31
N GLY A 40 -21.32 -0.71 -10.26
CA GLY A 40 -21.37 0.68 -10.71
C GLY A 40 -20.44 1.04 -11.88
N THR A 41 -19.46 0.19 -12.19
CA THR A 41 -18.58 0.33 -13.35
C THR A 41 -19.27 -0.09 -14.66
N ILE A 42 -18.72 0.29 -15.81
CA ILE A 42 -19.38 0.05 -17.11
C ILE A 42 -18.63 -1.03 -17.88
N ASN A 43 -19.32 -2.13 -18.19
CA ASN A 43 -18.81 -3.17 -19.06
C ASN A 43 -18.68 -2.64 -20.50
N GLY A 44 -17.56 -2.94 -21.15
CA GLY A 44 -17.21 -2.56 -22.51
C GLY A 44 -17.91 -3.43 -23.56
N GLU A 45 -17.16 -3.87 -24.58
CA GLU A 45 -17.74 -4.53 -25.75
C GLU A 45 -17.98 -6.04 -25.58
N GLY A 46 -17.36 -6.68 -24.59
CA GLY A 46 -17.51 -8.11 -24.32
C GLY A 46 -18.69 -8.45 -23.40
N SER A 47 -18.98 -9.75 -23.29
CA SER A 47 -19.96 -10.29 -22.34
C SER A 47 -19.23 -10.93 -21.16
N LEU A 48 -19.76 -10.72 -19.96
CA LEU A 48 -19.21 -11.27 -18.71
C LEU A 48 -20.33 -11.95 -17.93
N THR A 49 -20.09 -13.19 -17.51
CA THR A 49 -20.88 -13.86 -16.48
C THR A 49 -20.15 -13.66 -15.16
N ILE A 50 -20.84 -13.10 -14.18
CA ILE A 50 -20.24 -12.67 -12.91
C ILE A 50 -20.92 -13.43 -11.76
N GLU A 51 -20.12 -14.10 -10.93
CA GLU A 51 -20.56 -14.62 -9.64
C GLU A 51 -20.52 -13.50 -8.59
N VAL A 52 -21.65 -13.24 -7.95
CA VAL A 52 -21.78 -12.18 -6.95
C VAL A 52 -20.97 -12.54 -5.71
N SER A 53 -20.04 -11.67 -5.32
CA SER A 53 -19.14 -11.92 -4.19
C SER A 53 -19.42 -11.05 -2.97
N LYS A 54 -19.94 -9.82 -3.16
CA LYS A 54 -20.25 -8.89 -2.06
C LYS A 54 -21.57 -8.19 -2.31
N VAL A 55 -22.40 -8.08 -1.28
CA VAL A 55 -23.72 -7.42 -1.38
C VAL A 55 -23.96 -6.39 -0.28
N GLY A 56 -24.84 -5.43 -0.54
CA GLY A 56 -25.21 -4.40 0.42
C GLY A 56 -24.02 -3.60 0.93
N SER A 57 -23.88 -3.50 2.26
CA SER A 57 -22.81 -2.74 2.93
C SER A 57 -21.39 -3.26 2.66
N GLN A 58 -21.25 -4.47 2.12
CA GLN A 58 -19.96 -5.06 1.81
C GLN A 58 -19.40 -4.61 0.45
N THR A 59 -20.23 -4.00 -0.42
CA THR A 59 -19.81 -3.51 -1.74
C THR A 59 -18.80 -2.38 -1.63
N ALA A 60 -17.88 -2.28 -2.61
CA ALA A 60 -16.83 -1.27 -2.64
C ALA A 60 -17.40 0.16 -2.60
N ILE A 61 -18.48 0.42 -3.33
CA ILE A 61 -19.17 1.72 -3.31
C ILE A 61 -19.77 2.01 -1.93
N SER A 62 -20.41 1.03 -1.29
CA SER A 62 -21.01 1.24 0.04
C SER A 62 -19.95 1.49 1.11
N GLN A 63 -18.83 0.77 1.06
CA GLN A 63 -17.69 1.03 1.94
C GLN A 63 -17.10 2.42 1.70
N MET A 64 -16.98 2.86 0.45
CA MET A 64 -16.52 4.20 0.12
C MET A 64 -17.48 5.28 0.65
N MET A 65 -18.79 5.10 0.48
CA MET A 65 -19.80 6.01 1.02
C MET A 65 -19.76 6.09 2.54
N GLU A 66 -19.62 4.96 3.25
CA GLU A 66 -19.54 4.94 4.70
C GLU A 66 -18.28 5.65 5.21
N LEU A 67 -17.15 5.48 4.51
CA LEU A 67 -15.92 6.21 4.82
C LEU A 67 -16.07 7.72 4.59
N ILE A 68 -16.75 8.14 3.51
CA ILE A 68 -17.07 9.56 3.26
C ILE A 68 -17.97 10.11 4.37
N ARG A 69 -18.98 9.35 4.81
CA ARG A 69 -19.88 9.75 5.89
C ARG A 69 -19.13 9.93 7.21
N GLN A 70 -18.29 8.97 7.59
CA GLN A 70 -17.45 9.03 8.78
C GLN A 70 -16.49 10.23 8.74
N ALA A 71 -15.89 10.52 7.58
CA ALA A 71 -15.04 11.69 7.40
C ALA A 71 -15.80 13.02 7.60
N GLN A 72 -17.05 13.11 7.14
CA GLN A 72 -17.90 14.29 7.31
C GLN A 72 -18.36 14.49 8.76
N GLU A 73 -18.54 13.42 9.53
CA GLU A 73 -18.94 13.48 10.95
C GLU A 73 -17.80 13.93 11.87
N THR A 74 -16.55 13.85 11.40
CA THR A 74 -15.38 14.14 12.21
C THR A 74 -15.02 15.63 12.20
N LYS A 75 -15.10 16.29 13.36
CA LYS A 75 -14.80 17.73 13.48
C LYS A 75 -13.28 18.00 13.55
N PRO A 76 -12.69 18.76 12.62
CA PRO A 76 -11.28 19.11 12.65
C PRO A 76 -10.90 20.09 13.78
N PRO A 77 -9.61 20.19 14.16
CA PRO A 77 -9.12 21.11 15.19
C PRO A 77 -9.28 22.59 14.78
N VAL A 78 -9.18 22.93 13.49
CA VAL A 78 -9.46 24.30 13.02
C VAL A 78 -10.90 24.71 13.28
N GLN A 79 -11.85 23.76 13.25
CA GLN A 79 -13.24 24.02 13.62
C GLN A 79 -13.36 24.40 15.09
N LYS A 80 -12.59 23.76 15.98
CA LYS A 80 -12.55 24.13 17.41
C LYS A 80 -11.97 25.54 17.62
N LEU A 81 -11.01 25.98 16.79
CA LEU A 81 -10.49 27.35 16.84
C LEU A 81 -11.55 28.37 16.39
N ALA A 82 -12.26 28.08 15.30
CA ALA A 82 -13.35 28.93 14.84
C ALA A 82 -14.51 28.97 15.83
N ASP A 83 -14.87 27.84 16.45
CA ASP A 83 -15.90 27.78 17.51
C ASP A 83 -15.50 28.64 18.71
N ARG A 84 -14.22 28.61 19.13
CA ARG A 84 -13.70 29.51 20.17
C ARG A 84 -13.77 30.97 19.75
N ALA A 85 -13.35 31.31 18.53
CA ALA A 85 -13.42 32.66 18.01
C ALA A 85 -14.87 33.17 17.93
N ALA A 86 -15.80 32.34 17.45
CA ALA A 86 -17.22 32.65 17.39
C ALA A 86 -17.81 32.89 18.79
N SER A 87 -17.43 32.07 19.79
CA SER A 87 -17.87 32.26 21.18
C SER A 87 -17.36 33.59 21.75
N LEU A 88 -16.08 33.92 21.55
CA LEU A 88 -15.47 35.17 22.00
C LEU A 88 -16.16 36.38 21.35
N LEU A 89 -16.37 36.32 20.02
CA LEU A 89 -17.06 37.38 19.27
C LEU A 89 -18.49 37.57 19.75
N THR A 90 -19.22 36.48 20.04
CA THR A 90 -20.59 36.56 20.56
C THR A 90 -20.64 37.26 21.92
N PHE A 91 -19.77 36.88 22.86
CA PHE A 91 -19.71 37.55 24.17
C PHE A 91 -19.27 39.01 24.05
N THR A 92 -18.34 39.30 23.14
CA THR A 92 -17.88 40.68 22.87
C THR A 92 -19.02 41.52 22.28
N ALA A 93 -19.72 41.01 21.28
CA ALA A 93 -20.86 41.69 20.65
C ALA A 93 -21.96 42.00 21.66
N LEU A 94 -22.28 41.04 22.53
CA LEU A 94 -23.29 41.23 23.58
C LEU A 94 -22.84 42.29 24.60
N THR A 95 -21.59 42.23 25.05
CA THR A 95 -21.05 43.18 26.04
C THR A 95 -21.01 44.60 25.48
N VAL A 96 -20.52 44.78 24.25
CA VAL A 96 -20.46 46.10 23.59
C VAL A 96 -21.86 46.59 23.22
N GLY A 97 -22.77 45.71 22.81
CA GLY A 97 -24.17 46.04 22.54
C GLY A 97 -24.90 46.54 23.78
N ILE A 98 -24.78 45.84 24.91
CA ILE A 98 -25.34 46.27 26.21
C ILE A 98 -24.69 47.59 26.65
N GLY A 99 -23.37 47.72 26.51
CA GLY A 99 -22.66 48.97 26.81
C GLY A 99 -23.17 50.15 25.97
N THR A 100 -23.41 49.92 24.68
CA THR A 100 -23.97 50.92 23.75
C THR A 100 -25.38 51.32 24.18
N PHE A 101 -26.23 50.35 24.51
CA PHE A 101 -27.57 50.62 25.01
C PHE A 101 -27.54 51.50 26.28
N LEU A 102 -26.76 51.11 27.29
CA LEU A 102 -26.68 51.83 28.57
C LEU A 102 -26.13 53.25 28.39
N TYR A 103 -25.09 53.42 27.56
CA TYR A 103 -24.49 54.73 27.29
C TYR A 103 -25.51 55.67 26.64
N TRP A 104 -26.14 55.26 25.55
CA TRP A 104 -27.07 56.12 24.82
C TRP A 104 -28.40 56.31 25.56
N PHE A 105 -28.84 55.33 26.36
CA PHE A 105 -30.05 55.48 27.18
C PHE A 105 -29.89 56.51 28.30
N ILE A 106 -28.70 56.61 28.90
CA ILE A 106 -28.46 57.53 30.03
C ILE A 106 -28.08 58.94 29.54
N LEU A 107 -27.28 59.06 28.48
CA LEU A 107 -26.70 60.34 28.05
C LEU A 107 -27.48 61.04 26.92
N SER A 108 -28.31 60.33 26.15
CA SER A 108 -28.97 60.90 24.98
C SER A 108 -30.42 61.31 25.23
N PRO A 109 -30.86 62.50 24.78
CA PRO A 109 -32.26 62.93 24.85
C PRO A 109 -33.20 62.16 23.91
N GLU A 110 -32.66 61.40 22.95
CA GLU A 110 -33.41 60.76 21.86
C GLU A 110 -34.24 59.52 22.29
N GLY A 111 -34.11 59.12 23.56
CA GLY A 111 -34.97 58.11 24.18
C GLY A 111 -34.59 56.65 23.91
N ALA A 112 -35.37 55.73 24.48
CA ALA A 112 -35.06 54.30 24.50
C ALA A 112 -35.03 53.67 23.09
N VAL A 113 -35.87 54.14 22.16
CA VAL A 113 -35.93 53.61 20.79
C VAL A 113 -34.62 53.82 20.05
N PHE A 114 -33.98 54.98 20.23
CA PHE A 114 -32.69 55.27 19.61
C PHE A 114 -31.57 54.38 20.18
N ALA A 115 -31.49 54.26 21.50
CA ALA A 115 -30.51 53.42 22.18
C ALA A 115 -30.62 51.93 21.80
N VAL A 116 -31.84 51.39 21.68
CA VAL A 116 -32.09 50.02 21.21
C VAL A 116 -31.64 49.85 19.75
N THR A 117 -31.92 50.83 18.89
CA THR A 117 -31.55 50.77 17.46
C THR A 117 -30.03 50.68 17.27
N LEU A 118 -29.25 51.48 18.02
CA LEU A 118 -27.80 51.43 17.99
C LEU A 118 -27.24 50.13 18.58
N ALA A 119 -27.78 49.66 19.70
CA ALA A 119 -27.37 48.40 20.30
C ALA A 119 -27.62 47.20 19.36
N MET A 120 -28.78 47.17 18.70
CA MET A 120 -29.10 46.15 17.69
C MET A 120 -28.15 46.22 16.50
N SER A 121 -27.83 47.42 16.02
CA SER A 121 -26.90 47.61 14.90
C SER A 121 -25.50 47.09 15.22
N VAL A 122 -24.99 47.36 16.42
CA VAL A 122 -23.69 46.82 16.89
C VAL A 122 -23.70 45.29 16.94
N ILE A 123 -24.75 44.68 17.49
CA ILE A 123 -24.85 43.22 17.60
C ILE A 123 -24.94 42.57 16.21
N VAL A 124 -25.73 43.13 15.29
CA VAL A 124 -25.92 42.60 13.94
C VAL A 124 -24.61 42.68 13.13
N ILE A 125 -23.90 43.80 13.20
CA ILE A 125 -22.62 44.00 12.50
C ILE A 125 -21.54 43.06 13.04
N ALA A 126 -21.55 42.77 14.35
CA ALA A 126 -20.55 41.92 14.99
C ALA A 126 -20.78 40.41 14.77
N CYS A 127 -21.93 39.99 14.23
CA CYS A 127 -22.26 38.57 14.07
C CYS A 127 -21.49 37.91 12.91
N PRO A 128 -20.62 36.91 13.16
CA PRO A 128 -19.70 36.37 12.16
C PRO A 128 -20.33 35.26 11.30
N HIS A 129 -21.38 35.57 10.54
CA HIS A 129 -22.10 34.59 9.70
C HIS A 129 -21.20 33.85 8.70
N ALA A 130 -20.21 34.54 8.11
CA ALA A 130 -19.30 33.96 7.14
C ALA A 130 -18.33 32.92 7.74
N LEU A 131 -17.97 33.07 9.02
CA LEU A 131 -17.03 32.18 9.71
C LEU A 131 -17.60 30.75 9.85
N GLY A 132 -18.91 30.64 10.09
CA GLY A 132 -19.60 29.35 10.26
C GLY A 132 -19.70 28.53 8.97
N LEU A 133 -19.68 29.17 7.80
CA LEU A 133 -19.79 28.49 6.50
C LEU A 133 -18.42 28.17 5.88
N ALA A 134 -17.39 28.96 6.18
CA ALA A 134 -16.08 28.81 5.55
C ALA A 134 -15.48 27.40 5.73
N ILE A 135 -15.57 26.83 6.93
CA ILE A 135 -14.93 25.55 7.25
C ILE A 135 -15.59 24.37 6.52
N PRO A 136 -16.92 24.13 6.63
CA PRO A 136 -17.56 23.03 5.90
C PRO A 136 -17.34 23.11 4.39
N THR A 137 -17.35 24.32 3.82
CA THR A 137 -17.10 24.53 2.39
C THR A 137 -15.68 24.13 2.01
N VAL A 138 -14.66 24.62 2.73
CA VAL A 138 -13.26 24.26 2.46
C VAL A 138 -13.03 22.77 2.63
N THR A 139 -13.55 22.16 3.69
CA THR A 139 -13.45 20.72 3.95
C THR A 139 -14.05 19.88 2.83
N THR A 140 -15.22 20.29 2.32
CA THR A 140 -15.90 19.60 1.21
C THR A 140 -15.08 19.69 -0.08
N ILE A 141 -14.57 20.87 -0.41
CA ILE A 141 -13.72 21.08 -1.60
C ILE A 141 -12.42 20.29 -1.47
N ALA A 142 -11.74 20.35 -0.33
CA ALA A 142 -10.49 19.64 -0.08
C ALA A 142 -10.67 18.11 -0.21
N THR A 143 -11.76 17.57 0.35
CA THR A 143 -12.09 16.14 0.24
C THR A 143 -12.38 15.74 -1.21
N SER A 144 -13.10 16.58 -1.96
CA SER A 144 -13.36 16.33 -3.38
C SER A 144 -12.08 16.32 -4.22
N ILE A 145 -11.16 17.25 -3.96
CA ILE A 145 -9.85 17.31 -4.63
C ILE A 145 -9.03 16.06 -4.27
N ALA A 146 -8.98 15.68 -2.99
CA ALA A 146 -8.25 14.50 -2.53
C ALA A 146 -8.77 13.22 -3.21
N ALA A 147 -10.09 13.01 -3.22
CA ALA A 147 -10.71 11.84 -3.85
C ALA A 147 -10.42 11.75 -5.35
N LYS A 148 -10.46 12.89 -6.07
CA LYS A 148 -10.09 12.96 -7.50
C LYS A 148 -8.64 12.60 -7.78
N ASN A 149 -7.76 12.68 -6.79
CA ASN A 149 -6.34 12.31 -6.89
C ASN A 149 -6.04 10.98 -6.19
N GLY A 150 -7.06 10.14 -5.92
CA GLY A 150 -6.88 8.83 -5.30
C GLY A 150 -6.52 8.86 -3.81
N ILE A 151 -6.65 10.01 -3.14
CA ILE A 151 -6.39 10.16 -1.71
C ILE A 151 -7.71 10.07 -0.94
N LEU A 152 -7.87 9.01 -0.18
CA LEU A 152 -9.05 8.80 0.66
C LEU A 152 -8.81 9.33 2.08
N ILE A 153 -9.48 10.42 2.44
CA ILE A 153 -9.40 11.03 3.77
C ILE A 153 -10.53 10.47 4.64
N ARG A 154 -10.18 9.71 5.68
CA ARG A 154 -11.13 9.17 6.67
C ARG A 154 -11.36 10.10 7.87
N ASP A 155 -10.35 10.91 8.20
CA ASP A 155 -10.37 11.83 9.34
C ASP A 155 -9.73 13.17 8.92
N MET A 156 -10.52 14.25 8.99
CA MET A 156 -10.05 15.59 8.66
C MET A 156 -9.02 16.12 9.67
N ASN A 157 -9.05 15.65 10.93
CA ASN A 157 -8.00 15.96 11.90
C ASN A 157 -6.64 15.42 11.42
N ALA A 158 -6.63 14.22 10.85
CA ALA A 158 -5.40 13.62 10.34
C ALA A 158 -4.81 14.43 9.18
N MET A 159 -5.65 15.03 8.33
CA MET A 159 -5.18 15.92 7.24
C MET A 159 -4.50 17.19 7.77
N GLU A 160 -5.04 17.79 8.84
CA GLU A 160 -4.40 18.96 9.47
C GLU A 160 -3.08 18.61 10.15
N VAL A 161 -3.02 17.45 10.79
CA VAL A 161 -1.78 16.92 11.39
C VAL A 161 -0.77 16.59 10.30
N ALA A 162 -1.21 16.04 9.15
CA ALA A 162 -0.35 15.69 8.03
C ALA A 162 0.49 16.88 7.53
N ARG A 163 -0.08 18.09 7.54
CA ARG A 163 0.64 19.33 7.20
C ARG A 163 1.85 19.62 8.09
N LYS A 164 1.85 19.10 9.31
CA LYS A 164 2.90 19.34 10.33
C LYS A 164 3.88 18.17 10.44
N LEU A 165 3.75 17.15 9.60
CA LEU A 165 4.63 15.99 9.67
C LEU A 165 6.06 16.39 9.29
N THR A 166 6.98 16.01 10.16
CA THR A 166 8.43 16.15 10.00
C THR A 166 9.10 14.82 9.65
N TYR A 167 8.36 13.72 9.85
CA TYR A 167 8.89 12.37 9.77
C TYR A 167 7.82 11.40 9.25
N VAL A 168 8.17 10.56 8.27
CA VAL A 168 7.30 9.50 7.74
C VAL A 168 7.98 8.15 7.93
N VAL A 169 7.28 7.22 8.57
CA VAL A 169 7.77 5.86 8.79
C VAL A 169 7.01 4.89 7.90
N PHE A 170 7.74 4.20 7.04
CA PHE A 170 7.21 3.21 6.12
C PHE A 170 7.32 1.81 6.69
N ASP A 171 6.29 0.99 6.48
CA ASP A 171 6.47 -0.45 6.53
C ASP A 171 7.23 -0.90 5.26
N LYS A 172 8.03 -1.96 5.34
CA LYS A 172 8.72 -2.45 4.12
C LYS A 172 7.75 -3.19 3.20
N THR A 173 7.27 -4.33 3.67
CA THR A 173 6.54 -5.30 2.84
C THR A 173 5.16 -4.76 2.47
N GLY A 174 4.88 -4.72 1.16
CA GLY A 174 3.60 -4.26 0.61
C GLY A 174 3.44 -2.74 0.50
N THR A 175 4.28 -1.95 1.19
CA THR A 175 4.29 -0.48 1.12
C THR A 175 5.44 0.04 0.26
N LEU A 176 6.70 -0.20 0.64
CA LEU A 176 7.87 0.15 -0.18
C LEU A 176 8.15 -0.89 -1.26
N THR A 177 7.66 -2.10 -1.04
CA THR A 177 7.77 -3.23 -1.96
C THR A 177 6.39 -3.65 -2.47
N GLN A 178 6.40 -4.48 -3.50
CA GLN A 178 5.19 -5.03 -4.11
C GLN A 178 4.57 -6.14 -3.25
N GLY A 179 5.32 -6.72 -2.31
CA GLY A 179 4.89 -7.90 -1.55
C GLY A 179 5.00 -9.20 -2.35
N THR A 180 5.63 -9.14 -3.53
CA THR A 180 5.92 -10.26 -4.41
C THR A 180 7.44 -10.44 -4.52
N PHE A 181 7.88 -11.69 -4.56
CA PHE A 181 9.30 -11.99 -4.70
C PHE A 181 9.70 -11.97 -6.17
N GLY A 182 10.81 -11.33 -6.48
CA GLY A 182 11.43 -11.32 -7.79
C GLY A 182 12.79 -11.98 -7.75
N VAL A 183 13.16 -12.64 -8.85
CA VAL A 183 14.51 -13.20 -9.02
C VAL A 183 15.50 -12.06 -9.26
N THR A 184 16.48 -11.95 -8.37
CA THR A 184 17.54 -10.93 -8.41
C THR A 184 18.78 -11.44 -9.13
N GLU A 185 19.22 -12.65 -8.79
CA GLU A 185 20.45 -13.27 -9.27
C GLU A 185 20.23 -14.77 -9.50
N ILE A 186 20.92 -15.33 -10.51
CA ILE A 186 21.00 -16.77 -10.72
C ILE A 186 22.49 -17.13 -10.76
N ILE A 187 22.91 -18.04 -9.88
CA ILE A 187 24.29 -18.50 -9.79
C ILE A 187 24.32 -19.96 -10.28
N SER A 188 25.15 -20.24 -11.28
CA SER A 188 25.39 -21.61 -11.76
C SER A 188 26.66 -22.17 -11.12
N PHE A 189 26.59 -23.42 -10.67
CA PHE A 189 27.75 -24.15 -10.13
C PHE A 189 28.34 -25.14 -11.13
N THR A 190 27.70 -25.30 -12.29
CA THR A 190 28.07 -26.29 -13.30
C THR A 190 28.15 -25.63 -14.67
N LYS A 191 28.32 -26.43 -15.73
CA LYS A 191 28.25 -25.93 -17.12
C LYS A 191 26.82 -25.60 -17.57
N VAL A 192 25.81 -25.86 -16.73
CA VAL A 192 24.41 -25.54 -17.03
C VAL A 192 24.24 -24.02 -17.05
N SER A 193 23.59 -23.51 -18.10
CA SER A 193 23.37 -22.07 -18.25
C SER A 193 22.38 -21.52 -17.22
N LYS A 194 22.49 -20.23 -16.87
CA LYS A 194 21.52 -19.54 -15.99
C LYS A 194 20.08 -19.67 -16.52
N LYS A 195 19.91 -19.58 -17.84
CA LYS A 195 18.61 -19.72 -18.53
C LYS A 195 18.01 -21.12 -18.36
N GLU A 196 18.86 -22.15 -18.37
CA GLU A 196 18.41 -23.52 -18.15
C GLU A 196 18.06 -23.77 -16.68
N ILE A 197 18.83 -23.21 -15.73
CA ILE A 197 18.51 -23.30 -14.29
C ILE A 197 17.13 -22.71 -14.00
N ILE A 198 16.85 -21.50 -14.52
CA ILE A 198 15.54 -20.86 -14.30
C ILE A 198 14.42 -21.63 -15.01
N ARG A 199 14.65 -22.17 -16.21
CA ARG A 199 13.67 -23.03 -16.91
C ARG A 199 13.31 -24.23 -16.05
N LEU A 200 14.30 -25.03 -15.64
CA LEU A 200 14.09 -26.23 -14.83
C LEU A 200 13.38 -25.93 -13.51
N ALA A 201 13.79 -24.86 -12.81
CA ALA A 201 13.15 -24.44 -11.58
C ALA A 201 11.70 -24.00 -11.80
N SER A 202 11.45 -23.18 -12.84
CA SER A 202 10.11 -22.69 -13.16
C SER A 202 9.14 -23.79 -13.58
N GLU A 203 9.61 -24.84 -14.26
CA GLU A 203 8.76 -25.98 -14.62
C GLU A 203 8.32 -26.79 -13.39
N VAL A 204 9.21 -26.99 -12.42
CA VAL A 204 8.84 -27.61 -11.13
C VAL A 204 7.88 -26.72 -10.35
N GLU A 205 8.18 -25.42 -10.28
CA GLU A 205 7.41 -24.46 -9.47
C GLU A 205 6.09 -24.02 -10.14
N TYR A 206 5.83 -24.43 -11.40
CA TYR A 206 4.65 -24.03 -12.17
C TYR A 206 3.31 -24.30 -11.47
N HIS A 207 3.23 -25.39 -10.71
CA HIS A 207 2.03 -25.80 -9.98
C HIS A 207 1.97 -25.30 -8.52
N SER A 208 3.00 -24.58 -8.07
CA SER A 208 3.11 -24.10 -6.69
C SER A 208 2.48 -22.71 -6.54
N GLN A 209 1.67 -22.53 -5.49
CA GLN A 209 1.05 -21.24 -5.15
C GLN A 209 1.91 -20.41 -4.18
N HIS A 210 3.11 -20.89 -3.84
CA HIS A 210 3.98 -20.19 -2.91
C HIS A 210 4.51 -18.88 -3.55
N PRO A 211 4.56 -17.74 -2.83
CA PRO A 211 5.03 -16.46 -3.40
C PRO A 211 6.41 -16.51 -4.08
N ILE A 212 7.33 -17.32 -3.53
CA ILE A 212 8.65 -17.58 -4.13
C ILE A 212 8.53 -18.29 -5.49
N ALA A 213 7.68 -19.31 -5.57
CA ALA A 213 7.45 -20.10 -6.78
C ALA A 213 6.89 -19.21 -7.90
N LEU A 214 5.90 -18.38 -7.56
CA LEU A 214 5.33 -17.41 -8.48
C LEU A 214 6.40 -16.46 -9.03
N GLY A 215 7.30 -15.96 -8.18
CA GLY A 215 8.43 -15.12 -8.60
C GLY A 215 9.38 -15.79 -9.60
N ILE A 216 9.68 -17.07 -9.40
CA ILE A 216 10.51 -17.88 -10.31
C ILE A 216 9.81 -18.06 -11.67
N VAL A 217 8.50 -18.39 -11.65
CA VAL A 217 7.71 -18.59 -12.87
C VAL A 217 7.51 -17.28 -13.64
N GLU A 218 7.26 -16.17 -12.96
CA GLU A 218 7.15 -14.84 -13.58
C GLU A 218 8.47 -14.42 -14.25
N LYS A 219 9.60 -14.69 -13.59
CA LYS A 219 10.92 -14.44 -14.19
C LYS A 219 11.10 -15.22 -15.48
N ALA A 220 10.79 -16.51 -15.50
CA ALA A 220 10.89 -17.34 -16.70
C ALA A 220 10.00 -16.82 -17.84
N LYS A 221 8.74 -16.46 -17.53
CA LYS A 221 7.82 -15.85 -18.51
C LYS A 221 8.34 -14.52 -19.06
N SER A 222 8.92 -13.67 -18.21
CA SER A 222 9.49 -12.38 -18.64
C SER A 222 10.69 -12.53 -19.60
N GLU A 223 11.38 -13.68 -19.55
CA GLU A 223 12.49 -14.03 -20.44
C GLU A 223 12.07 -14.83 -21.67
N ASN A 224 10.75 -14.91 -21.93
CA ASN A 224 10.15 -15.70 -23.02
C ASN A 224 10.58 -17.18 -22.99
N ILE A 225 10.71 -17.74 -21.78
CA ILE A 225 10.94 -19.16 -21.59
C ILE A 225 9.57 -19.84 -21.52
N ASP A 226 9.35 -20.84 -22.37
CA ASP A 226 8.12 -21.62 -22.33
C ASP A 226 8.13 -22.56 -21.12
N VAL A 227 7.08 -22.51 -20.31
CA VAL A 227 6.96 -23.26 -19.06
C VAL A 227 5.68 -24.08 -19.13
N SER A 228 5.83 -25.39 -19.35
CA SER A 228 4.73 -26.34 -19.54
C SER A 228 4.38 -27.15 -18.29
N GLY A 229 5.18 -27.02 -17.22
CA GLY A 229 5.01 -27.71 -15.95
C GLY A 229 5.71 -29.08 -15.90
N ALA A 230 6.21 -29.43 -14.71
CA ALA A 230 6.86 -30.71 -14.47
C ALA A 230 5.84 -31.85 -14.27
N LYS A 231 6.21 -33.06 -14.72
CA LYS A 231 5.47 -34.29 -14.39
C LYS A 231 5.79 -34.73 -12.96
N ASP A 232 4.89 -35.49 -12.33
CA ASP A 232 5.08 -36.03 -10.97
C ASP A 232 5.44 -34.97 -9.91
N PHE A 233 4.86 -33.77 -10.04
CA PHE A 233 5.08 -32.69 -9.10
C PHE A 233 4.75 -33.14 -7.67
N THR A 234 5.71 -32.95 -6.77
CA THR A 234 5.56 -33.24 -5.34
C THR A 234 6.05 -32.05 -4.54
N SER A 235 5.15 -31.48 -3.73
CA SER A 235 5.49 -30.45 -2.76
C SER A 235 5.96 -31.08 -1.46
N ILE A 236 7.03 -30.54 -0.89
CA ILE A 236 7.64 -30.98 0.38
C ILE A 236 7.55 -29.80 1.35
N PRO A 237 6.51 -29.78 2.21
CA PRO A 237 6.23 -28.65 3.09
C PRO A 237 7.45 -28.22 3.92
N GLY A 238 7.72 -26.92 3.94
CA GLY A 238 8.84 -26.32 4.67
C GLY A 238 10.23 -26.58 4.08
N LYS A 239 10.33 -27.28 2.93
CA LYS A 239 11.61 -27.68 2.32
C LYS A 239 11.72 -27.26 0.86
N GLY A 240 10.73 -27.55 0.04
CA GLY A 240 10.77 -27.25 -1.39
C GLY A 240 9.80 -28.10 -2.21
N ALA A 241 10.15 -28.35 -3.47
CA ALA A 241 9.38 -29.15 -4.40
C ALA A 241 10.29 -29.97 -5.33
N MET A 242 9.71 -30.99 -5.98
CA MET A 242 10.39 -31.75 -7.02
C MET A 242 9.44 -32.16 -8.14
N GLY A 243 10.00 -32.47 -9.29
CA GLY A 243 9.26 -32.98 -10.44
C GLY A 243 10.19 -33.49 -11.53
N SER A 244 9.60 -34.06 -12.58
CA SER A 244 10.30 -34.58 -13.75
C SER A 244 10.13 -33.62 -14.93
N VAL A 245 11.24 -33.09 -15.43
CA VAL A 245 11.31 -32.15 -16.56
C VAL A 245 12.16 -32.79 -17.67
N SER A 246 11.62 -32.98 -18.87
CA SER A 246 12.36 -33.53 -20.02
C SER A 246 13.16 -34.81 -19.70
N GLN A 247 12.58 -35.72 -18.90
CA GLN A 247 13.19 -36.98 -18.39
C GLN A 247 14.27 -36.83 -17.30
N VAL A 248 14.54 -35.62 -16.83
CA VAL A 248 15.44 -35.32 -15.69
C VAL A 248 14.61 -35.07 -14.44
N LYS A 249 15.00 -35.64 -13.30
CA LYS A 249 14.36 -35.29 -12.01
C LYS A 249 14.98 -34.01 -11.48
N VAL A 250 14.17 -33.01 -11.23
CA VAL A 250 14.57 -31.69 -10.72
C VAL A 250 14.04 -31.53 -9.30
N ALA A 251 14.88 -31.03 -8.41
CA ALA A 251 14.54 -30.68 -7.04
C ALA A 251 14.88 -29.21 -6.79
N VAL A 252 13.94 -28.48 -6.21
CA VAL A 252 14.02 -27.04 -5.93
C VAL A 252 13.70 -26.84 -4.46
N GLY A 253 14.53 -26.11 -3.70
CA GLY A 253 14.23 -25.87 -2.29
C GLY A 253 15.35 -25.27 -1.45
N ASN A 254 15.19 -25.33 -0.14
CA ASN A 254 16.14 -24.78 0.82
C ASN A 254 17.33 -25.73 1.11
N LYS A 255 18.28 -25.27 1.92
CA LYS A 255 19.49 -26.03 2.29
C LYS A 255 19.18 -27.36 2.99
N ALA A 256 18.12 -27.40 3.80
CA ALA A 256 17.71 -28.61 4.50
C ALA A 256 17.27 -29.68 3.49
N TYR A 257 16.52 -29.28 2.47
CA TYR A 257 16.12 -30.20 1.42
C TYR A 257 17.31 -30.74 0.61
N MET A 258 18.26 -29.87 0.27
CA MET A 258 19.48 -30.30 -0.42
C MET A 258 20.29 -31.31 0.42
N SER A 259 20.33 -31.11 1.73
CA SER A 259 21.00 -32.02 2.66
C SER A 259 20.31 -33.39 2.73
N ASP A 260 18.97 -33.43 2.71
CA ASP A 260 18.20 -34.69 2.65
C ASP A 260 18.49 -35.49 1.37
N LEU A 261 18.79 -34.79 0.27
CA LEU A 261 19.19 -35.40 -1.00
C LEU A 261 20.68 -35.82 -1.03
N GLY A 262 21.42 -35.61 0.06
CA GLY A 262 22.84 -35.94 0.19
C GLY A 262 23.78 -34.95 -0.51
N LEU A 263 23.32 -33.72 -0.78
CA LEU A 263 24.11 -32.69 -1.45
C LEU A 263 24.84 -31.80 -0.44
N ASP A 264 26.12 -31.54 -0.69
CA ASP A 264 26.88 -30.58 0.08
C ASP A 264 26.65 -29.15 -0.45
N THR A 265 26.00 -28.32 0.35
CA THR A 265 25.81 -26.89 0.07
C THR A 265 26.89 -26.01 0.70
N LYS A 266 27.71 -26.53 1.63
CA LYS A 266 28.69 -25.74 2.39
C LYS A 266 29.89 -25.32 1.54
N SER A 267 30.34 -26.18 0.62
CA SER A 267 31.47 -25.90 -0.28
C SER A 267 31.24 -24.67 -1.16
N VAL A 268 29.99 -24.40 -1.55
CA VAL A 268 29.60 -23.26 -2.40
C VAL A 268 29.02 -22.08 -1.62
N GLU A 269 28.73 -22.26 -0.34
CA GLU A 269 28.08 -21.25 0.52
C GLU A 269 28.88 -19.95 0.62
N SER A 270 30.21 -20.04 0.72
CA SER A 270 31.08 -18.86 0.75
C SER A 270 31.08 -18.07 -0.56
N HIS A 271 30.86 -18.75 -1.69
CA HIS A 271 30.77 -18.12 -3.01
C HIS A 271 29.40 -17.46 -3.19
N VAL A 272 28.33 -18.16 -2.79
CA VAL A 272 26.97 -17.60 -2.78
C VAL A 272 26.92 -16.38 -1.87
N ALA A 273 27.48 -16.42 -0.66
CA ALA A 273 27.48 -15.29 0.26
C ALA A 273 28.22 -14.03 -0.25
N LYS A 274 29.18 -14.19 -1.18
CA LYS A 274 29.89 -13.05 -1.80
C LYS A 274 29.09 -12.40 -2.92
N LEU A 275 28.27 -13.18 -3.62
CA LEU A 275 27.44 -12.72 -4.73
C LEU A 275 26.04 -12.32 -4.26
N ALA A 276 25.62 -12.85 -3.12
CA ALA A 276 24.38 -12.53 -2.44
C ALA A 276 24.31 -11.05 -2.07
N GLU A 277 23.24 -10.37 -2.49
CA GLU A 277 22.83 -9.18 -1.77
C GLU A 277 22.26 -9.59 -0.40
N ALA A 278 22.50 -8.77 0.61
CA ALA A 278 22.03 -9.08 1.95
C ALA A 278 20.50 -9.14 1.97
N GLY A 279 19.96 -10.29 2.39
CA GLY A 279 18.53 -10.51 2.52
C GLY A 279 17.84 -11.23 1.38
N GLU A 280 18.59 -11.75 0.43
CA GLU A 280 18.05 -12.66 -0.55
C GLU A 280 17.65 -13.99 0.09
N THR A 281 16.48 -14.48 -0.33
CA THR A 281 16.08 -15.86 -0.10
C THR A 281 16.67 -16.72 -1.21
N PHE A 282 17.47 -17.71 -0.82
CA PHE A 282 18.15 -18.60 -1.76
C PHE A 282 17.39 -19.90 -1.94
N ILE A 283 17.07 -20.19 -3.19
CA ILE A 283 16.44 -21.44 -3.62
C ILE A 283 17.45 -22.24 -4.45
N TRP A 284 17.81 -23.39 -3.92
CA TRP A 284 18.81 -24.28 -4.51
C TRP A 284 18.13 -25.19 -5.54
N VAL A 285 18.82 -25.42 -6.65
CA VAL A 285 18.33 -26.23 -7.75
C VAL A 285 19.29 -27.41 -7.96
N ALA A 286 18.74 -28.61 -7.91
CA ALA A 286 19.47 -29.84 -8.13
C ALA A 286 18.77 -30.70 -9.18
N ILE A 287 19.57 -31.45 -9.95
CA ILE A 287 19.06 -32.37 -10.96
C ILE A 287 19.60 -33.77 -10.73
N LYS A 288 18.85 -34.77 -11.18
CA LYS A 288 19.29 -36.16 -11.27
C LYS A 288 19.05 -36.64 -12.69
N GLU A 289 20.15 -36.79 -13.42
CA GLU A 289 20.16 -37.29 -14.80
C GLU A 289 19.79 -38.78 -14.86
N GLN A 290 19.29 -39.19 -16.02
CA GLN A 290 18.88 -40.56 -16.28
C GLN A 290 20.10 -41.49 -16.22
N GLY A 291 20.06 -42.48 -15.32
CA GLY A 291 21.19 -43.39 -15.06
C GLY A 291 22.14 -42.95 -13.94
N SER A 292 22.04 -41.69 -13.47
CA SER A 292 22.75 -41.27 -12.26
C SER A 292 22.08 -41.83 -11.00
N LYS A 293 22.87 -42.24 -10.01
CA LYS A 293 22.36 -42.66 -8.69
C LYS A 293 22.07 -41.48 -7.78
N THR A 294 22.79 -40.36 -7.94
CA THR A 294 22.77 -39.21 -7.04
C THR A 294 22.26 -37.95 -7.73
N TYR A 295 21.73 -37.03 -6.94
CA TYR A 295 21.47 -35.67 -7.41
C TYR A 295 22.81 -34.92 -7.56
N GLN A 296 22.80 -33.89 -8.41
CA GLN A 296 23.87 -32.92 -8.56
C GLN A 296 23.29 -31.52 -8.39
N LEU A 297 23.94 -30.71 -7.56
CA LEU A 297 23.58 -29.31 -7.38
C LEU A 297 24.02 -28.51 -8.62
N ILE A 298 23.08 -27.87 -9.32
CA ILE A 298 23.37 -27.15 -10.57
C ILE A 298 23.46 -25.64 -10.40
N GLY A 299 22.77 -25.08 -9.40
CA GLY A 299 22.77 -23.65 -9.14
C GLY A 299 21.91 -23.25 -7.95
N VAL A 300 21.86 -21.93 -7.74
CA VAL A 300 20.99 -21.28 -6.76
C VAL A 300 20.36 -20.04 -7.39
N ILE A 301 19.11 -19.78 -7.03
CA ILE A 301 18.32 -18.63 -7.43
C ILE A 301 18.16 -17.74 -6.21
N GLY A 302 18.64 -16.51 -6.29
CA GLY A 302 18.41 -15.45 -5.31
C GLY A 302 17.09 -14.76 -5.58
N LEU A 303 16.27 -14.60 -4.55
CA LEU A 303 15.02 -13.86 -4.62
C LEU A 303 14.95 -12.79 -3.54
N SER A 304 14.39 -11.63 -3.89
CA SER A 304 14.07 -10.59 -2.93
C SER A 304 12.66 -10.05 -3.17
N ASP A 305 12.07 -9.45 -2.15
CA ASP A 305 10.83 -8.67 -2.30
C ASP A 305 11.08 -7.49 -3.25
N ILE A 306 10.27 -7.35 -4.30
CA ILE A 306 10.50 -6.37 -5.37
C ILE A 306 10.17 -4.97 -4.83
N ILE A 307 11.15 -4.08 -4.86
CA ILE A 307 10.95 -2.67 -4.55
C ILE A 307 10.07 -2.04 -5.63
N ARG A 308 9.02 -1.31 -5.21
CA ARG A 308 8.15 -0.53 -6.09
C ARG A 308 8.96 0.53 -6.84
N LYS A 309 8.66 0.75 -8.12
CA LYS A 309 9.40 1.70 -8.97
C LYS A 309 9.24 3.13 -8.45
N GLU A 310 8.05 3.43 -7.94
CA GLU A 310 7.66 4.72 -7.36
C GLU A 310 8.29 5.01 -5.99
N SER A 311 8.75 3.99 -5.25
CA SER A 311 9.24 4.17 -3.87
C SER A 311 10.40 5.16 -3.79
N GLN A 312 11.38 5.07 -4.69
CA GLN A 312 12.54 5.96 -4.66
C GLN A 312 12.16 7.42 -4.93
N GLU A 313 11.21 7.65 -5.85
CA GLU A 313 10.71 8.98 -6.17
C GLU A 313 9.89 9.58 -5.02
N ILE A 314 9.10 8.75 -4.32
CA ILE A 314 8.33 9.15 -3.14
C ILE A 314 9.28 9.59 -2.01
N ILE A 315 10.31 8.80 -1.69
CA ILE A 315 11.28 9.16 -0.65
C ILE A 315 11.98 10.47 -1.00
N LYS A 316 12.43 10.62 -2.24
CA LYS A 316 13.05 11.87 -2.72
C LYS A 316 12.11 13.07 -2.62
N SER A 317 10.84 12.88 -2.95
CA SER A 317 9.83 13.95 -2.86
C SER A 317 9.58 14.38 -1.41
N LEU A 318 9.52 13.42 -0.48
CA LEU A 318 9.42 13.72 0.96
C LEU A 318 10.64 14.48 1.46
N HIS A 319 11.84 14.08 1.05
CA HIS A 319 13.07 14.81 1.38
C HIS A 319 13.07 16.23 0.85
N ASN A 320 12.61 16.46 -0.39
CA ASN A 320 12.47 17.81 -0.96
C ASN A 320 11.47 18.67 -0.17
N MET A 321 10.50 18.06 0.50
CA MET A 321 9.57 18.73 1.41
C MET A 321 10.15 18.95 2.82
N GLY A 322 11.40 18.53 3.07
CA GLY A 322 12.04 18.59 4.38
C GLY A 322 11.57 17.53 5.37
N ILE A 323 10.89 16.48 4.89
CA ILE A 323 10.35 15.39 5.70
C ILE A 323 11.37 14.25 5.72
N LYS A 324 11.79 13.85 6.91
CA LYS A 324 12.68 12.68 7.10
C LYS A 324 11.90 11.39 6.96
N THR A 325 12.60 10.31 6.63
CA THR A 325 11.99 9.01 6.39
C THR A 325 12.60 7.92 7.26
N ALA A 326 11.79 6.96 7.68
CA ALA A 326 12.30 5.71 8.26
C ALA A 326 11.59 4.50 7.67
N MET A 327 12.23 3.34 7.81
CA MET A 327 11.65 2.05 7.48
C MET A 327 11.57 1.17 8.73
N LEU A 328 10.41 0.56 8.95
CA LEU A 328 10.18 -0.50 9.93
C LEU A 328 10.03 -1.83 9.19
N THR A 329 10.76 -2.85 9.63
CA THR A 329 10.66 -4.19 9.04
C THR A 329 10.96 -5.30 10.06
N GLY A 330 10.34 -6.45 9.86
CA GLY A 330 10.67 -7.69 10.57
C GLY A 330 11.84 -8.44 9.96
N ASP A 331 12.34 -8.00 8.81
CA ASP A 331 13.52 -8.56 8.16
C ASP A 331 14.79 -8.33 8.99
N ASN A 332 15.84 -9.11 8.71
CA ASN A 332 17.12 -8.94 9.37
C ASN A 332 17.79 -7.59 9.04
N GLY A 333 18.70 -7.16 9.92
CA GLY A 333 19.40 -5.86 9.80
C GLY A 333 20.13 -5.64 8.48
N ALA A 334 20.68 -6.71 7.90
CA ALA A 334 21.43 -6.62 6.66
C ALA A 334 20.50 -6.33 5.46
N ILE A 335 19.29 -6.92 5.43
CA ILE A 335 18.27 -6.63 4.39
C ILE A 335 17.82 -5.18 4.50
N ALA A 336 17.48 -4.76 5.72
CA ALA A 336 16.96 -3.42 5.98
C ALA A 336 17.97 -2.34 5.55
N ALA A 337 19.25 -2.56 5.81
CA ALA A 337 20.32 -1.64 5.41
C ALA A 337 20.44 -1.51 3.87
N VAL A 338 20.34 -2.62 3.12
CA VAL A 338 20.41 -2.59 1.65
C VAL A 338 19.24 -1.82 1.07
N VAL A 339 18.01 -2.12 1.51
CA VAL A 339 16.80 -1.44 1.03
C VAL A 339 16.82 0.04 1.40
N ALA A 340 17.19 0.38 2.65
CA ALA A 340 17.30 1.76 3.10
C ALA A 340 18.32 2.54 2.26
N LYS A 341 19.49 1.95 2.00
CA LYS A 341 20.53 2.58 1.16
C LYS A 341 20.07 2.79 -0.28
N LYS A 342 19.38 1.80 -0.86
CA LYS A 342 18.88 1.86 -2.25
C LYS A 342 17.79 2.92 -2.44
N LEU A 343 16.93 3.08 -1.43
CA LEU A 343 15.84 4.05 -1.44
C LEU A 343 16.24 5.43 -0.89
N GLY A 344 17.40 5.54 -0.22
CA GLY A 344 17.86 6.76 0.42
C GLY A 344 17.14 7.05 1.75
N ILE A 345 16.72 6.05 2.50
CA ILE A 345 15.98 6.23 3.76
C ILE A 345 16.93 6.61 4.90
N ASP A 346 16.54 7.59 5.73
CA ASP A 346 17.42 8.18 6.76
C ASP A 346 17.67 7.25 7.96
N THR A 347 16.66 6.49 8.38
CA THR A 347 16.73 5.58 9.54
C THR A 347 15.99 4.28 9.25
N TYR A 348 16.48 3.15 9.74
CA TYR A 348 15.74 1.89 9.64
C TYR A 348 15.74 1.14 10.97
N PHE A 349 14.67 0.39 11.19
CA PHE A 349 14.51 -0.53 12.31
C PHE A 349 14.23 -1.91 11.73
N ALA A 350 15.13 -2.84 12.00
CA ALA A 350 15.08 -4.22 11.56
C ALA A 350 14.66 -5.16 12.70
N GLU A 351 14.24 -6.37 12.34
CA GLU A 351 13.85 -7.43 13.27
C GLU A 351 12.76 -6.98 14.26
N VAL A 352 11.89 -6.06 13.82
CA VAL A 352 10.82 -5.52 14.64
C VAL A 352 9.58 -6.40 14.53
N LEU A 353 9.18 -6.99 15.65
CA LEU A 353 7.93 -7.74 15.76
C LEU A 353 6.72 -6.81 15.65
N PRO A 354 5.55 -7.30 15.19
CA PRO A 354 4.34 -6.48 15.09
C PRO A 354 3.99 -5.73 16.39
N GLU A 355 4.18 -6.38 17.53
CA GLU A 355 3.91 -5.82 18.87
C GLU A 355 4.87 -4.68 19.23
N ASP A 356 6.11 -4.72 18.71
CA ASP A 356 7.16 -3.75 18.99
C ASP A 356 7.14 -2.53 18.06
N LYS A 357 6.38 -2.58 16.95
CA LYS A 357 6.28 -1.44 16.02
C LYS A 357 5.82 -0.17 16.74
N VAL A 358 4.83 -0.27 17.62
CA VAL A 358 4.30 0.86 18.40
C VAL A 358 5.38 1.48 19.29
N LYS A 359 6.24 0.64 19.89
CA LYS A 359 7.33 1.11 20.75
C LYS A 359 8.35 1.92 19.94
N LYS A 360 8.72 1.46 18.73
CA LYS A 360 9.64 2.19 17.84
C LYS A 360 9.09 3.52 17.37
N ILE A 361 7.79 3.59 17.06
CA ILE A 361 7.14 4.87 16.76
C ILE A 361 7.20 5.83 17.96
N LYS A 362 6.95 5.35 19.18
CA LYS A 362 7.07 6.17 20.40
C LYS A 362 8.50 6.65 20.65
N GLU A 363 9.51 5.81 20.42
CA GLU A 363 10.92 6.18 20.53
C GLU A 363 11.25 7.37 19.59
N LEU A 364 10.77 7.33 18.34
CA LEU A 364 10.96 8.45 17.39
C LEU A 364 10.24 9.72 17.86
N GLN A 365 8.99 9.61 18.32
CA GLN A 365 8.21 10.75 18.81
C GLN A 365 8.87 11.43 20.02
N GLN A 366 9.48 10.65 20.93
CA GLN A 366 10.20 11.18 22.09
C GLN A 366 11.47 11.96 21.72
N GLN A 367 12.06 11.66 20.57
CA GLN A 367 13.22 12.39 20.04
C GLN A 367 12.83 13.73 19.37
N GLY A 368 11.54 14.08 19.40
CA GLY A 368 11.02 15.30 18.76
C GLY A 368 10.83 15.17 17.25
N ASN A 369 10.78 13.94 16.73
CA ASN A 369 10.52 13.66 15.31
C ASN A 369 9.03 13.47 15.00
#